data_AF-A0A5E4BJ12-F1
#
_entry.id   AF-A0A5E4BJ12-F1
#
_cell.length_a   1.000
_cell.length_b   1.000
_cell.length_c   1.000
_cell.angle_alpha   90.00
_cell.angle_beta   90.00
_cell.angle_gamma   90.00
#
_symmetry.space_group_name_H-M   'P 1'
#
loop_
_entity.id
_entity.type
_entity.pdbx_description
1 polymer ?
#
loop_
_entity_poly.entity_id
_entity_poly.type
_entity_poly.pdbx_seq_one_letter_code
_entity_poly.pdbx_strand_id
1 'polypeptide(L)'
;MAAGNVINPTRGEGTHCPVVFAWAVKAAMAGRLMIRKLVAEKLNILWNHIHLQRTAKGKPVLAKDSLNSYPNFNFNISHQGDYALFAAEPELQVGIDIMKTSFPGQGSIPEFFHIMKRKFTNKEWETIRISFKDEWTQLVMFYRNWAPKESFIKAIGVGLGFELQWL
;
A
#
# COMPACT_ATOMS: atom_id res chain seq x y z
N MET A 1 -6.03 -4.24 -48.28
CA MET A 1 -5.65 -3.01 -47.54
C MET A 1 -6.05 -3.23 -46.09
N ALA A 2 -5.26 -3.80 -45.19
CA ALA A 2 -3.80 -3.80 -44.98
C ALA A 2 -3.24 -2.39 -44.72
N ALA A 3 -2.99 -2.11 -43.43
CA ALA A 3 -1.86 -1.39 -42.85
C ALA A 3 -2.09 -1.41 -41.32
N GLY A 4 -1.15 -1.73 -40.43
CA GLY A 4 0.29 -1.92 -40.54
C GLY A 4 0.94 -1.46 -39.22
N ASN A 5 1.81 -2.30 -38.66
CA ASN A 5 2.71 -2.08 -37.52
C ASN A 5 3.52 -0.77 -37.54
N VAL A 6 4.11 -0.38 -36.39
CA VAL A 6 5.57 -0.17 -36.13
C VAL A 6 5.74 0.08 -34.60
N ILE A 7 5.92 -0.95 -33.75
CA ILE A 7 7.18 -1.47 -33.14
C ILE A 7 8.37 -0.50 -33.07
N ASN A 8 8.97 -0.33 -31.87
CA ASN A 8 10.35 -0.83 -31.76
C ASN A 8 10.66 -1.45 -30.38
N PRO A 9 11.21 -2.68 -30.34
CA PRO A 9 11.62 -3.40 -29.14
C PRO A 9 13.15 -3.40 -29.00
N THR A 10 13.66 -3.50 -27.77
CA THR A 10 14.98 -4.09 -27.56
C THR A 10 14.82 -5.40 -26.81
N ARG A 11 15.37 -6.44 -27.46
CA ARG A 11 15.27 -7.86 -27.16
C ARG A 11 15.92 -8.22 -25.81
N GLY A 12 15.22 -9.05 -25.06
CA GLY A 12 15.76 -9.98 -24.08
C GLY A 12 14.74 -11.10 -23.93
N GLU A 13 15.04 -12.26 -24.51
CA GLU A 13 14.16 -13.42 -24.55
C GLU A 13 13.84 -13.93 -23.14
N GLY A 14 12.56 -14.21 -22.90
CA GLY A 14 12.04 -14.69 -21.63
C GLY A 14 10.54 -14.54 -21.61
N THR A 15 9.82 -15.42 -22.30
CA THR A 15 8.36 -15.54 -22.24
C THR A 15 7.92 -15.97 -20.84
N HIS A 16 7.90 -15.00 -19.92
CA HIS A 16 7.06 -15.03 -18.75
C HIS A 16 6.07 -13.87 -18.88
N CYS A 17 4.88 -14.20 -19.38
CA CYS A 17 3.71 -13.36 -19.16
C CYS A 17 3.61 -13.10 -17.65
N PRO A 18 3.64 -11.85 -17.15
CA PRO A 18 3.52 -11.63 -15.73
C PRO A 18 2.14 -12.14 -15.33
N VAL A 19 2.10 -13.13 -14.45
CA VAL A 19 0.85 -13.69 -13.93
C VAL A 19 0.13 -12.55 -13.21
N VAL A 20 -0.79 -11.88 -13.89
CA VAL A 20 -1.65 -10.87 -13.30
C VAL A 20 -2.67 -11.63 -12.47
N PHE A 21 -2.40 -11.79 -11.17
CA PHE A 21 -3.31 -12.48 -10.29
C PHE A 21 -4.64 -11.71 -10.17
N ALA A 22 -5.75 -12.37 -10.47
CA ALA A 22 -7.10 -11.76 -10.49
C ALA A 22 -7.47 -11.09 -9.16
N TRP A 23 -6.95 -11.56 -8.03
CA TRP A 23 -7.18 -10.94 -6.71
C TRP A 23 -6.58 -9.54 -6.62
N ALA A 24 -5.39 -9.31 -7.19
CA ALA A 24 -4.73 -8.01 -7.19
C ALA A 24 -5.53 -6.99 -8.01
N VAL A 25 -6.11 -7.44 -9.14
CA VAL A 25 -7.01 -6.63 -9.96
C VAL A 25 -8.28 -6.27 -9.19
N LYS A 26 -8.92 -7.24 -8.53
CA LYS A 26 -10.13 -7.02 -7.73
C LYS A 26 -9.88 -6.03 -6.58
N ALA A 27 -8.79 -6.19 -5.84
CA ALA A 27 -8.42 -5.29 -4.75
C ALA A 27 -8.14 -3.86 -5.25
N ALA A 28 -7.41 -3.73 -6.37
CA ALA A 28 -7.15 -2.43 -6.99
C ALA A 28 -8.44 -1.75 -7.48
N MET A 29 -9.38 -2.52 -8.06
CA MET A 29 -10.69 -2.02 -8.47
C MET A 29 -11.52 -1.57 -7.27
N ALA A 30 -11.58 -2.38 -6.21
CA ALA A 30 -12.30 -2.04 -4.98
C ALA A 30 -11.80 -0.71 -4.40
N GLY A 31 -10.47 -0.53 -4.31
CA GLY A 31 -9.87 0.72 -3.87
C GLY A 31 -10.29 1.94 -4.70
N ARG A 32 -10.27 1.81 -6.04
CA ARG A 32 -10.69 2.90 -6.94
C ARG A 32 -12.17 3.25 -6.79
N LEU A 33 -13.03 2.24 -6.64
CA LEU A 33 -14.47 2.45 -6.45
C LEU A 33 -14.76 3.11 -5.10
N MET A 34 -14.06 2.70 -4.03
CA MET A 34 -14.20 3.32 -2.71
C MET A 34 -13.82 4.81 -2.73
N ILE A 35 -12.71 5.18 -3.40
CA ILE A 35 -12.34 6.61 -3.55
C ILE A 35 -13.45 7.38 -4.27
N ARG A 36 -13.90 6.90 -5.43
CA ARG A 36 -14.90 7.62 -6.23
C ARG A 36 -16.23 7.74 -5.49
N LYS A 37 -16.65 6.69 -4.78
CA LYS A 37 -17.85 6.73 -3.93
C LYS A 37 -17.71 7.79 -2.84
N LEU A 38 -16.60 7.80 -2.10
CA LEU A 38 -16.39 8.78 -1.04
C LEU A 38 -16.40 10.21 -1.60
N VAL A 39 -15.64 10.46 -2.67
CA VAL A 39 -15.58 11.80 -3.28
C VAL A 39 -16.95 12.25 -3.77
N ALA A 40 -17.72 11.35 -4.40
CA ALA A 40 -19.08 11.67 -4.82
C ALA A 40 -19.99 12.03 -3.65
N GLU A 41 -19.98 11.23 -2.59
CA GLU A 41 -20.93 11.35 -1.47
C GLU A 41 -20.54 12.42 -0.44
N LYS A 42 -19.23 12.64 -0.22
CA LYS A 42 -18.73 13.56 0.83
C LYS A 42 -18.32 14.91 0.28
N LEU A 43 -17.86 14.97 -0.96
CA LEU A 43 -17.47 16.24 -1.61
C LEU A 43 -18.53 16.75 -2.58
N ASN A 44 -19.63 16.02 -2.79
CA ASN A 44 -20.71 16.36 -3.72
C ASN A 44 -20.22 16.59 -5.16
N ILE A 45 -19.14 15.91 -5.57
CA ILE A 45 -18.61 15.97 -6.93
C ILE A 45 -19.29 14.88 -7.76
N LEU A 46 -19.90 15.25 -8.89
CA LEU A 46 -20.52 14.29 -9.79
C LEU A 46 -19.54 13.19 -10.19
N TRP A 47 -19.98 11.93 -10.20
CA TRP A 47 -19.12 10.76 -10.41
C TRP A 47 -18.25 10.88 -11.67
N ASN A 48 -18.80 11.41 -12.77
CA ASN A 48 -18.12 11.62 -14.05
C ASN A 48 -17.08 12.76 -14.03
N HIS A 49 -17.18 13.69 -13.08
CA HIS A 49 -16.25 14.82 -12.91
C HIS A 49 -15.15 14.54 -11.87
N ILE A 50 -15.10 13.33 -11.30
CA ILE A 50 -14.05 12.94 -10.35
C ILE A 50 -12.75 12.67 -11.11
N HIS A 51 -11.79 13.59 -10.97
CA HIS A 51 -10.45 13.50 -11.51
C HIS A 51 -9.45 13.06 -10.43
N LEU A 52 -8.97 11.82 -10.56
CA LEU A 52 -7.92 11.27 -9.69
C LEU A 52 -6.58 11.35 -10.40
N GLN A 53 -5.57 11.84 -9.69
CA GLN A 53 -4.19 11.93 -10.15
C GLN A 53 -3.30 11.02 -9.28
N ARG A 54 -2.02 10.94 -9.64
CA ARG A 54 -1.00 10.29 -8.81
C ARG A 54 0.16 11.25 -8.57
N THR A 55 0.73 11.21 -7.37
CA THR A 55 1.99 11.89 -7.09
C THR A 55 3.14 11.24 -7.86
N ALA A 56 4.31 11.89 -7.90
CA ALA A 56 5.53 11.33 -8.50
C ALA A 56 5.93 9.96 -7.91
N LYS A 57 5.52 9.69 -6.66
CA LYS A 57 5.75 8.41 -5.97
C LYS A 57 4.58 7.44 -6.06
N GLY A 58 3.57 7.75 -6.89
CA GLY A 58 2.45 6.87 -7.20
C GLY A 58 1.25 6.94 -6.24
N LYS A 59 1.28 7.80 -5.19
CA LYS A 59 0.14 7.95 -4.26
C LYS A 59 -1.05 8.57 -5.00
N PRO A 60 -2.24 7.95 -5.00
CA PRO A 60 -3.43 8.53 -5.61
C PRO A 60 -3.90 9.76 -4.82
N VAL A 61 -4.30 10.81 -5.52
CA VAL A 61 -4.77 12.08 -4.94
C VAL A 61 -5.95 12.63 -5.75
N LEU A 62 -6.81 13.43 -5.12
CA LEU A 62 -7.83 14.21 -5.82
C LEU A 62 -7.16 15.40 -6.51
N ALA A 63 -7.55 15.70 -7.75
CA ALA A 63 -7.00 16.82 -8.50
C ALA A 63 -7.35 18.17 -7.83
N LYS A 64 -6.40 19.11 -7.78
CA LYS A 64 -6.54 20.39 -7.05
C LYS A 64 -7.60 21.35 -7.61
N ASP A 65 -7.95 21.17 -8.88
CA ASP A 65 -8.98 21.91 -9.62
C ASP A 65 -10.41 21.42 -9.31
N SER A 66 -10.55 20.37 -8.49
CA SER A 66 -11.84 19.90 -8.02
C SER A 66 -12.48 20.93 -7.09
N LEU A 67 -13.74 21.29 -7.34
CA LEU A 67 -14.59 22.05 -6.40
C LEU A 67 -14.72 21.27 -5.08
N ASN A 68 -13.81 21.53 -4.15
CA ASN A 68 -13.71 20.82 -2.89
C ASN A 68 -13.63 21.85 -1.74
N SER A 69 -14.58 21.78 -0.82
CA SER A 69 -14.64 22.65 0.37
C SER A 69 -13.56 22.34 1.42
N TYR A 70 -12.83 21.23 1.27
CA TYR A 70 -11.81 20.75 2.21
C TYR A 70 -10.42 20.81 1.57
N PRO A 71 -9.65 21.90 1.76
CA PRO A 71 -8.38 22.11 1.05
C PRO A 71 -7.32 21.04 1.34
N ASN A 72 -7.40 20.40 2.52
CA ASN A 72 -6.47 19.36 2.97
C ASN A 72 -7.07 17.94 2.88
N PHE A 73 -8.20 17.78 2.18
CA PHE A 73 -8.79 16.47 2.01
C PHE A 73 -7.80 15.48 1.40
N ASN A 74 -7.64 14.35 2.06
CA ASN A 74 -6.75 13.30 1.60
C ASN A 74 -7.28 11.93 1.99
N PHE A 75 -6.77 10.92 1.30
CA PHE A 75 -7.18 9.54 1.50
C PHE A 75 -6.00 8.59 1.30
N ASN A 76 -6.15 7.38 1.84
CA ASN A 76 -5.20 6.30 1.67
C ASN A 76 -5.91 4.96 1.55
N ILE A 77 -5.28 4.04 0.80
CA ILE A 77 -5.76 2.68 0.59
C ILE A 77 -4.62 1.73 0.94
N SER A 78 -4.98 0.62 1.56
CA SER A 78 -4.12 -0.57 1.59
C SER A 78 -4.93 -1.80 1.27
N HIS A 79 -4.30 -2.83 0.73
CA HIS A 79 -4.96 -4.10 0.50
C HIS A 79 -3.95 -5.22 0.67
N GLN A 80 -4.37 -6.29 1.34
CA GLN A 80 -3.57 -7.50 1.46
C GLN A 80 -4.49 -8.68 1.77
N GLY A 81 -4.17 -9.83 1.15
CA GLY A 81 -5.04 -11.00 1.22
C GLY A 81 -6.42 -10.68 0.66
N ASP A 82 -7.43 -10.90 1.50
CA ASP A 82 -8.85 -10.85 1.11
C ASP A 82 -9.50 -9.48 1.38
N TYR A 83 -8.72 -8.51 1.87
CA TYR A 83 -9.24 -7.22 2.33
C TYR A 83 -8.60 -6.04 1.59
N ALA A 84 -9.44 -5.03 1.33
CA ALA A 84 -9.02 -3.69 0.94
C ALA A 84 -9.55 -2.70 2.00
N LEU A 85 -8.64 -1.95 2.59
CA LEU A 85 -8.94 -0.88 3.53
C LEU A 85 -8.86 0.47 2.85
N PHE A 86 -9.68 1.40 3.35
CA PHE A 86 -9.75 2.76 2.89
C PHE A 86 -9.91 3.70 4.09
N ALA A 87 -9.14 4.77 4.11
CA ALA A 87 -9.24 5.84 5.10
C ALA A 87 -9.20 7.19 4.39
N ALA A 88 -9.95 8.17 4.90
CA ALA A 88 -9.97 9.52 4.38
C ALA A 88 -10.22 10.52 5.51
N GLU A 89 -9.60 11.68 5.40
CA GLU A 89 -9.64 12.74 6.39
C GLU A 89 -9.81 14.10 5.69
N PRO A 90 -10.66 15.00 6.22
CA PRO A 90 -10.88 16.31 5.62
C PRO A 90 -9.71 17.28 5.87
N GLU A 91 -8.98 17.09 6.97
CA GLU A 91 -7.99 18.05 7.46
C GLU A 91 -6.64 17.39 7.81
N LEU A 92 -6.65 16.27 8.51
CA LEU A 92 -5.44 15.58 8.97
C LEU A 92 -4.84 14.70 7.87
N GLN A 93 -3.52 14.55 7.86
CA GLN A 93 -2.87 13.60 6.95
C GLN A 93 -3.14 12.16 7.39
N VAL A 94 -3.67 11.33 6.49
CA VAL A 94 -3.99 9.93 6.78
C VAL A 94 -3.14 8.94 5.97
N GLY A 95 -2.76 7.87 6.65
CA GLY A 95 -2.15 6.68 6.06
C GLY A 95 -2.74 5.44 6.71
N ILE A 96 -2.99 4.40 5.92
CA ILE A 96 -3.56 3.14 6.40
C ILE A 96 -2.74 1.99 5.83
N ASP A 97 -2.58 0.95 6.63
CA ASP A 97 -1.96 -0.28 6.18
C ASP A 97 -2.63 -1.52 6.76
N ILE A 98 -2.60 -2.61 6.00
CA ILE A 98 -3.11 -3.92 6.42
C ILE A 98 -2.07 -4.96 6.07
N MET A 99 -1.80 -5.84 7.04
CA MET A 99 -0.83 -6.92 6.91
C MET A 99 -1.48 -8.25 7.26
N LYS A 100 -1.30 -9.25 6.39
CA LYS A 100 -1.70 -10.64 6.66
C LYS A 100 -0.51 -11.39 7.23
N THR A 101 -0.61 -11.84 8.48
CA THR A 101 0.38 -12.75 9.06
C THR A 101 0.45 -14.02 8.23
N SER A 102 1.64 -14.34 7.75
CA SER A 102 1.92 -15.54 6.96
C SER A 102 3.36 -15.95 7.16
N PHE A 103 3.61 -17.27 7.10
CA PHE A 103 4.97 -17.82 7.15
C PHE A 103 5.83 -17.25 6.02
N PRO A 104 7.15 -17.07 6.25
CA PRO A 104 8.07 -16.68 5.19
C PRO A 104 7.97 -17.62 3.98
N GLY A 105 7.99 -17.05 2.77
CA GLY A 105 7.92 -17.86 1.55
C GLY A 105 9.15 -18.76 1.32
N GLN A 106 10.27 -18.42 1.97
CA GLN A 106 11.50 -19.20 2.01
C GLN A 106 12.19 -19.02 3.36
N GLY A 107 12.85 -20.08 3.84
CA GLY A 107 13.59 -20.07 5.09
C GLY A 107 12.71 -20.15 6.34
N SER A 108 13.38 -20.09 7.49
CA SER A 108 12.80 -20.11 8.83
C SER A 108 12.43 -18.72 9.32
N ILE A 109 11.57 -18.63 10.35
CA ILE A 109 11.19 -17.35 10.99
C ILE A 109 12.43 -16.60 11.54
N PRO A 110 13.39 -17.25 12.21
CA PRO A 110 14.63 -16.58 12.64
C PRO A 110 15.46 -15.98 11.50
N GLU A 111 15.57 -16.67 10.36
CA GLU A 111 16.27 -16.16 9.17
C GLU A 111 15.54 -14.94 8.58
N PHE A 112 14.22 -15.01 8.49
CA PHE A 112 13.39 -13.87 8.09
C PHE A 112 13.58 -12.66 9.02
N PHE A 113 13.59 -12.86 10.34
CA PHE A 113 13.85 -11.80 11.31
C PHE A 113 15.27 -11.23 11.19
N HIS A 114 16.26 -12.05 10.85
CA HIS A 114 17.62 -11.57 10.60
C HIS A 114 17.66 -10.60 9.41
N ILE A 115 17.01 -10.96 8.30
CA ILE A 115 16.90 -10.10 7.11
C ILE A 115 16.20 -8.77 7.45
N MET A 116 15.14 -8.84 8.24
CA MET A 116 14.33 -7.67 8.61
C MET A 116 14.91 -6.87 9.78
N LYS A 117 16.05 -7.28 10.35
CA LYS A 117 16.62 -6.69 11.58
C LYS A 117 16.75 -5.17 11.51
N ARG A 118 17.17 -4.62 10.37
CA ARG A 118 17.40 -3.18 10.15
C ARG A 118 16.10 -2.35 10.06
N LYS A 119 14.93 -2.98 10.10
CA LYS A 119 13.65 -2.28 9.96
C LYS A 119 13.01 -1.92 11.30
N PHE A 120 13.54 -2.44 12.39
CA PHE A 120 13.04 -2.22 13.74
C PHE A 120 14.18 -1.83 14.67
N THR A 121 13.85 -1.08 15.71
CA THR A 121 14.77 -0.74 16.80
C THR A 121 14.98 -1.95 17.72
N ASN A 122 16.00 -1.86 18.59
CA ASN A 122 16.25 -2.93 19.57
C ASN A 122 15.06 -3.14 20.52
N LYS A 123 14.37 -2.07 20.93
CA LYS A 123 13.20 -2.13 21.83
C LYS A 123 11.99 -2.80 21.17
N GLU A 124 11.77 -2.53 19.89
CA GLU A 124 10.73 -3.21 19.11
C GLU A 124 11.04 -4.69 18.94
N TRP A 125 12.29 -5.04 18.64
CA TRP A 125 12.72 -6.44 18.57
C TRP A 125 12.57 -7.15 19.90
N GLU A 126 12.87 -6.48 21.00
CA GLU A 126 12.63 -7.01 22.34
C GLU A 126 11.14 -7.33 22.52
N THR A 127 10.25 -6.40 22.17
CA THR A 127 8.79 -6.60 22.24
C THR A 127 8.31 -7.77 21.35
N ILE A 128 8.84 -7.87 20.12
CA ILE A 128 8.52 -8.95 19.18
C ILE A 128 8.97 -10.31 19.76
N ARG A 129 10.14 -10.37 20.40
CA ARG A 129 10.75 -11.60 20.90
C ARG A 129 10.29 -12.00 22.31
N ILE A 130 9.92 -11.04 23.17
CA ILE A 130 9.39 -11.27 24.52
C ILE A 130 8.16 -12.18 24.51
N SER A 131 7.45 -12.23 23.38
CA SER A 131 6.38 -13.18 23.12
C SER A 131 6.91 -14.62 22.92
N PHE A 132 7.62 -15.18 23.91
CA PHE A 132 8.31 -16.48 23.88
C PHE A 132 7.38 -17.71 23.90
N LYS A 133 6.10 -17.58 23.57
CA LYS A 133 5.17 -18.72 23.63
C LYS A 133 5.26 -19.63 22.40
N ASP A 134 5.54 -19.07 21.22
CA ASP A 134 5.72 -19.79 19.95
C ASP A 134 6.16 -18.82 18.82
N GLU A 135 6.77 -19.34 17.75
CA GLU A 135 7.27 -18.51 16.63
C GLU A 135 6.14 -17.80 15.86
N TRP A 136 4.94 -18.39 15.81
CA TRP A 136 3.80 -17.79 15.13
C TRP A 136 3.34 -16.52 15.86
N THR A 137 3.30 -16.53 17.20
CA THR A 137 3.01 -15.32 18.00
C THR A 137 4.05 -14.23 17.76
N GLN A 138 5.34 -14.58 17.66
CA GLN A 138 6.38 -13.60 17.31
C GLN A 138 6.14 -13.00 15.92
N LEU A 139 5.71 -13.82 14.96
CA LEU A 139 5.39 -13.37 13.61
C LEU A 139 4.16 -12.44 13.58
N VAL A 140 3.12 -12.76 14.36
CA VAL A 140 1.97 -11.86 14.57
C VAL A 140 2.43 -10.51 15.13
N MET A 141 3.30 -10.52 16.14
CA MET A 141 3.84 -9.29 16.72
C MET A 141 4.72 -8.52 15.74
N PHE A 142 5.50 -9.21 14.91
CA PHE A 142 6.26 -8.59 13.84
C PHE A 142 5.35 -7.80 12.88
N TYR A 143 4.31 -8.43 12.33
CA TYR A 143 3.41 -7.75 11.39
C TYR A 143 2.59 -6.65 12.07
N ARG A 144 2.26 -6.81 13.36
CA ARG A 144 1.60 -5.78 14.17
C ARG A 144 2.46 -4.54 14.39
N ASN A 145 3.78 -4.69 14.50
CA ASN A 145 4.70 -3.54 14.57
C ASN A 145 5.04 -3.00 13.18
N TRP A 146 4.98 -3.83 12.13
CA TRP A 146 5.22 -3.42 10.75
C TRP A 146 4.12 -2.51 10.20
N ALA A 147 2.85 -2.89 10.37
CA ALA A 147 1.72 -2.16 9.75
C ALA A 147 1.64 -0.67 10.17
N PRO A 148 1.85 -0.28 11.45
CA PRO A 148 1.90 1.14 11.83
C PRO A 148 3.05 1.92 11.19
N LYS A 149 4.20 1.29 10.96
CA LYS A 149 5.32 1.97 10.27
C LYS A 149 4.99 2.22 8.80
N GLU A 150 4.41 1.23 8.13
CA GLU A 150 3.96 1.38 6.74
C GLU A 150 2.82 2.39 6.62
N SER A 151 1.87 2.41 7.57
CA SER A 151 0.79 3.41 7.57
C SER A 151 1.37 4.82 7.71
N PHE A 152 2.39 5.02 8.57
CA PHE A 152 3.09 6.29 8.68
C PHE A 152 3.79 6.70 7.37
N ILE A 153 4.57 5.80 6.75
CA ILE A 153 5.24 6.06 5.46
C ILE A 153 4.22 6.44 4.38
N LYS A 154 3.08 5.74 4.33
CA LYS A 154 1.98 6.03 3.41
C LYS A 154 1.31 7.37 3.70
N ALA A 155 1.20 7.77 4.97
CA ALA A 155 0.70 9.09 5.36
C ALA A 155 1.60 10.17 4.76
N ILE A 156 2.92 10.14 5.04
CA ILE A 156 3.85 11.17 4.56
C ILE A 156 4.19 11.07 3.05
N GLY A 157 3.89 9.94 2.41
CA GLY A 157 3.98 9.78 0.95
C GLY A 157 5.40 9.68 0.41
N VAL A 158 6.37 9.31 1.24
CA VAL A 158 7.81 9.26 0.88
C VAL A 158 8.23 8.00 0.13
N GLY A 159 7.39 6.96 0.08
CA GLY A 159 7.66 5.71 -0.64
C GLY A 159 8.79 4.87 -0.03
N LEU A 160 9.33 3.95 -0.83
CA LEU A 160 10.25 2.88 -0.39
C LEU A 160 11.65 3.36 0.10
N GLY A 161 11.99 4.64 -0.08
CA GLY A 161 13.29 5.20 0.29
C GLY A 161 13.40 5.68 1.73
N PHE A 162 12.37 5.50 2.56
CA PHE A 162 12.38 5.94 3.95
C PHE A 162 13.01 4.88 4.87
N GLU A 163 13.92 5.32 5.73
CA GLU A 163 14.56 4.45 6.70
C GLU A 163 13.60 4.17 7.87
N LEU A 164 13.07 2.95 7.90
CA LEU A 164 12.10 2.49 8.91
C LEU A 164 12.65 2.43 10.35
N GLN A 165 13.97 2.49 10.53
CA GLN A 165 14.61 2.44 11.83
C GLN A 165 14.44 3.74 12.64
N TRP A 166 14.11 4.86 11.99
CA TRP A 166 13.88 6.15 12.66
C TRP A 166 12.52 6.26 13.36
N LEU A 167 11.63 5.28 13.14
CA LEU A 167 10.34 5.14 13.82
C LEU A 167 10.48 4.22 15.02
#